data_AF-A0A7C4ZSI4-F1
#
_entry.id   AF-A0A7C4ZSI4-F1
#
_cell.length_a   1.000
_cell.length_b   1.000
_cell.length_c   1.000
_cell.angle_alpha   90.00
_cell.angle_beta   90.00
_cell.angle_gamma   90.00
#
_symmetry.space_group_name_H-M   'P 1'
#
loop_
_entity.id
_entity.type
_entity.pdbx_description
1 polymer ?
#
loop_
_entity_poly.entity_id
_entity_poly.type
_entity_poly.pdbx_seq_one_letter_code
_entity_poly.pdbx_strand_id
1 'polypeptide(L)'
;MEETKWEDPLKTRTYYIADVHPDIIEDVENELKRQNIKYVMYARPFTTEGVSLHIYHKKDVPKAEAIVSKLYKEYTEEDNKIKEKQNKIQSIIKEVMNNDE
;
A
#
# COMPACT_ATOMS: atom_id res chain seq x y z
N MET A 1 -15.24 9.61 -37.97
CA MET A 1 -15.46 8.57 -36.96
C MET A 1 -14.08 7.99 -36.66
N GLU A 2 -13.49 8.32 -35.50
CA GLU A 2 -12.22 7.74 -35.08
C GLU A 2 -12.46 6.32 -34.56
N GLU A 3 -11.82 5.33 -35.16
CA GLU A 3 -11.86 3.95 -34.71
C GLU A 3 -11.21 3.84 -33.33
N THR A 4 -12.01 3.48 -32.32
CA THR A 4 -11.48 3.11 -31.00
C THR A 4 -10.74 1.79 -31.14
N LYS A 5 -9.41 1.87 -31.27
CA LYS A 5 -8.54 0.67 -31.23
C LYS A 5 -8.60 0.09 -29.82
N TRP A 6 -9.27 -1.05 -29.69
CA TRP A 6 -9.19 -1.88 -28.49
C TRP A 6 -7.79 -2.48 -28.44
N GLU A 7 -6.95 -2.00 -27.52
CA GLU A 7 -5.64 -2.61 -27.26
C GLU A 7 -5.85 -3.99 -26.62
N ASP A 8 -5.17 -5.00 -27.17
CA ASP A 8 -5.18 -6.38 -26.67
C ASP A 8 -4.63 -6.39 -25.22
N PRO A 9 -5.44 -6.82 -24.22
CA PRO A 9 -5.05 -6.83 -22.81
C PRO A 9 -3.84 -7.73 -22.52
N LEU A 10 -3.56 -8.72 -23.38
CA LEU A 10 -2.40 -9.61 -23.25
C LEU A 10 -1.10 -8.99 -23.81
N LYS A 11 -1.22 -7.91 -24.60
CA LYS A 11 -0.09 -7.13 -25.12
C LYS A 11 0.12 -5.81 -24.39
N THR A 12 -0.81 -5.40 -23.53
CA THR A 12 -0.67 -4.14 -22.80
C THR A 12 0.43 -4.31 -21.75
N ARG A 13 1.60 -3.77 -22.06
CA ARG A 13 2.76 -3.83 -21.17
C ARG A 13 2.44 -3.04 -19.90
N THR A 14 2.16 -3.77 -18.83
CA THR A 14 2.07 -3.17 -17.50
C THR A 14 3.46 -3.03 -16.89
N TYR A 15 3.61 -2.07 -15.99
CA TYR A 15 4.86 -1.76 -15.30
C TYR A 15 4.67 -2.08 -13.82
N TYR A 16 5.38 -3.08 -13.33
CA TYR A 16 5.41 -3.40 -11.91
C TYR A 16 5.96 -2.21 -11.11
N ILE A 17 5.29 -1.90 -10.00
CA ILE A 17 5.67 -0.81 -9.09
C ILE A 17 6.19 -1.37 -7.78
N ALA A 18 5.32 -2.08 -7.06
CA ALA A 18 5.58 -2.55 -5.71
C ALA A 18 4.58 -3.63 -5.33
N ASP A 19 4.92 -4.38 -4.27
CA ASP A 19 3.96 -5.16 -3.51
C ASP A 19 3.35 -4.26 -2.43
N VAL A 20 2.03 -4.13 -2.47
CA VAL A 20 1.23 -3.24 -1.61
C VAL A 20 0.66 -4.05 -0.45
N HIS A 21 0.90 -3.63 0.79
CA HIS A 21 0.40 -4.28 2.00
C HIS A 21 -1.14 -4.20 2.11
N PRO A 22 -1.87 -5.21 2.62
CA PRO A 22 -3.34 -5.25 2.66
C PRO A 22 -3.99 -4.01 3.24
N ASP A 23 -3.44 -3.54 4.35
CA ASP A 23 -4.00 -2.44 5.13
C ASP A 23 -3.96 -1.10 4.39
N ILE A 24 -3.14 -0.96 3.36
CA ILE A 24 -3.05 0.26 2.55
C ILE A 24 -3.58 0.08 1.11
N ILE A 25 -4.10 -1.10 0.75
CA ILE A 25 -4.59 -1.35 -0.62
C ILE A 25 -5.71 -0.37 -0.97
N GLU A 26 -6.69 -0.20 -0.08
CA GLU A 26 -7.85 0.66 -0.33
C GLU A 26 -7.43 2.12 -0.55
N ASP A 27 -6.51 2.63 0.27
CA ASP A 27 -5.98 3.99 0.14
C ASP A 27 -5.18 4.18 -1.16
N VAL A 28 -4.36 3.19 -1.52
CA VAL A 28 -3.64 3.19 -2.79
C VAL A 28 -4.60 3.20 -3.97
N GLU A 29 -5.63 2.34 -3.95
CA GLU A 29 -6.65 2.30 -5.01
C GLU A 29 -7.39 3.63 -5.16
N ASN A 30 -7.80 4.22 -4.04
CA ASN A 30 -8.55 5.48 -4.01
C ASN A 30 -7.72 6.63 -4.58
N GLU A 31 -6.44 6.70 -4.22
CA GLU A 31 -5.55 7.75 -4.71
C GLU A 31 -5.22 7.58 -6.20
N LEU A 32 -4.98 6.34 -6.66
CA LEU A 32 -4.78 6.05 -8.10
C LEU A 32 -6.03 6.39 -8.91
N LYS A 33 -7.23 6.03 -8.43
CA LYS A 33 -8.53 6.39 -9.04
C LYS A 33 -8.70 7.92 -9.09
N ARG A 34 -8.41 8.62 -8.00
CA ARG A 34 -8.48 10.10 -7.92
C ARG A 34 -7.58 10.79 -8.94
N GLN A 35 -6.41 10.24 -9.19
CA GLN A 35 -5.46 10.77 -10.18
C GLN A 35 -5.68 10.23 -11.60
N ASN A 36 -6.75 9.45 -11.81
CA ASN A 36 -7.10 8.83 -13.09
C ASN A 36 -5.96 7.96 -13.68
N ILE A 37 -5.23 7.27 -12.80
CA ILE A 37 -4.14 6.36 -13.17
C ILE A 37 -4.72 4.97 -13.42
N LYS A 38 -4.48 4.40 -14.60
CA LYS A 38 -4.88 3.03 -14.92
C LYS A 38 -3.91 2.02 -14.32
N TYR A 39 -4.43 1.07 -13.55
CA TYR A 39 -3.65 0.03 -12.88
C TYR A 39 -4.32 -1.35 -12.93
N VAL A 40 -3.55 -2.38 -12.59
CA VAL A 40 -4.02 -3.73 -12.30
C VAL A 40 -3.29 -4.24 -11.05
N MET A 41 -3.99 -5.02 -10.24
CA MET A 41 -3.50 -5.59 -9.00
C MET A 41 -3.64 -7.11 -9.05
N TYR A 42 -2.58 -7.84 -8.65
CA TYR A 42 -2.58 -9.30 -8.61
C TYR A 42 -2.35 -9.80 -7.18
N ALA A 43 -3.33 -10.53 -6.64
CA ALA A 43 -3.16 -11.24 -5.38
C ALA A 43 -2.15 -12.38 -5.56
N ARG A 44 -1.15 -12.49 -4.68
CA ARG A 44 -0.16 -13.57 -4.77
C ARG A 44 -0.66 -14.81 -4.01
N PRO A 45 -0.67 -15.99 -4.64
CA PRO A 45 -1.35 -17.14 -4.07
C PRO A 45 -0.65 -17.87 -2.91
N PHE A 46 0.60 -17.55 -2.52
CA PHE A 46 1.33 -18.46 -1.59
C PHE A 46 2.22 -17.90 -0.47
N THR A 47 2.68 -16.65 -0.40
CA THR A 47 3.76 -16.35 0.59
C THR A 47 3.87 -14.93 1.15
N THR A 48 3.06 -13.97 0.72
CA THR A 48 3.28 -12.56 1.13
C THR A 48 1.95 -11.86 1.27
N GLU A 49 1.78 -11.16 2.39
CA GLU A 49 0.59 -10.39 2.73
C GLU A 49 0.25 -9.35 1.64
N GLY A 50 1.17 -8.97 0.74
CA GLY A 50 0.92 -7.94 -0.26
C GLY A 50 0.26 -8.37 -1.60
N VAL A 51 -0.31 -7.38 -2.28
CA VAL A 51 -0.83 -7.45 -3.64
C VAL A 51 0.11 -6.74 -4.61
N SER A 52 0.46 -7.38 -5.72
CA SER A 52 1.37 -6.77 -6.71
C SER A 52 0.65 -5.72 -7.54
N LEU A 53 1.13 -4.48 -7.47
CA LEU A 53 0.59 -3.35 -8.22
C LEU A 53 1.36 -3.14 -9.53
N HIS A 54 0.61 -3.04 -10.63
CA HIS A 54 1.13 -2.72 -11.94
C HIS A 54 0.36 -1.55 -12.58
N ILE A 55 1.09 -0.68 -13.29
CA ILE A 55 0.52 0.51 -13.97
C ILE A 55 0.57 0.31 -15.48
N TYR A 56 -0.49 0.73 -16.19
CA TYR A 56 -0.56 0.57 -17.65
C TYR A 56 0.32 1.55 -18.42
N HIS A 57 0.42 2.80 -17.96
CA HIS A 57 1.12 3.85 -18.67
C HIS A 57 2.45 4.20 -17.98
N LYS A 58 3.57 4.06 -18.70
CA LYS A 58 4.92 4.34 -18.17
C LYS A 58 5.06 5.75 -17.58
N LYS A 59 4.35 6.75 -18.13
CA LYS A 59 4.38 8.13 -17.64
C LYS A 59 3.79 8.30 -16.23
N ASP A 60 2.93 7.38 -15.81
CA ASP A 60 2.23 7.43 -14.52
C ASP A 60 2.96 6.61 -13.44
N VAL A 61 3.98 5.83 -13.83
CA VAL A 61 4.83 5.05 -12.91
C VAL A 61 5.42 5.90 -11.79
N PRO A 62 6.08 7.05 -12.05
CA PRO A 62 6.68 7.85 -10.97
C PRO A 62 5.63 8.42 -10.00
N LYS A 63 4.42 8.71 -10.50
CA LYS A 63 3.32 9.20 -9.66
C LYS A 63 2.78 8.08 -8.78
N ALA A 64 2.58 6.89 -9.34
CA ALA A 64 2.15 5.72 -8.58
C ALA A 64 3.18 5.31 -7.51
N GLU A 65 4.48 5.34 -7.83
CA GLU A 65 5.56 5.10 -6.86
C GLU A 65 5.51 6.10 -5.70
N ALA A 66 5.30 7.38 -5.99
CA ALA A 66 5.21 8.41 -4.97
C ALA A 66 3.98 8.22 -4.06
N ILE A 67 2.82 7.83 -4.63
CA ILE A 67 1.60 7.51 -3.87
C ILE A 67 1.86 6.36 -2.90
N VAL A 68 2.37 5.24 -3.42
CA VAL A 68 2.61 4.04 -2.60
C VAL A 68 3.64 4.33 -1.51
N SER A 69 4.75 5.00 -1.85
CA SER A 69 5.80 5.35 -0.87
C SER A 69 5.28 6.25 0.26
N LYS A 70 4.44 7.24 -0.07
CA LYS A 70 3.82 8.12 0.91
C LYS A 70 2.91 7.34 1.87
N LEU A 71 1.99 6.56 1.34
CA LEU A 71 1.02 5.79 2.14
C LEU A 71 1.71 4.73 2.99
N TYR A 72 2.75 4.07 2.46
CA TYR A 72 3.54 3.11 3.22
C TYR A 72 4.25 3.75 4.40
N LYS A 73 4.78 4.97 4.21
CA LYS A 73 5.40 5.73 5.30
C LYS A 73 4.37 6.08 6.38
N GLU A 74 3.21 6.60 5.99
CA GLU A 74 2.12 6.93 6.91
C GLU A 74 1.67 5.70 7.73
N TYR A 75 1.51 4.55 7.07
CA TYR A 75 1.23 3.26 7.72
C TYR A 75 2.30 2.87 8.75
N THR A 76 3.58 2.92 8.38
CA THR A 76 4.66 2.56 9.32
C THR A 76 4.80 3.52 10.50
N GLU A 77 4.51 4.81 10.31
CA GLU A 77 4.53 5.80 11.39
C GLU A 77 3.38 5.59 12.38
N GLU A 78 2.20 5.19 11.90
CA GLU A 78 1.07 4.85 12.76
C GLU A 78 1.33 3.59 13.59
N ASP A 79 1.87 2.55 12.97
CA ASP A 79 2.28 1.31 13.63
C ASP A 79 3.31 1.55 14.74
N ASN A 80 4.29 2.40 14.47
CA ASN A 80 5.31 2.78 15.46
C ASN A 80 4.70 3.54 16.64
N LYS A 81 3.72 4.44 16.39
CA LYS A 81 3.01 5.15 17.46
C LYS A 81 2.17 4.21 18.33
N ILE A 82 1.56 3.18 17.73
CA ILE A 82 0.79 2.16 18.48
C ILE A 82 1.73 1.34 19.38
N LYS A 83 2.88 0.89 18.85
CA LYS A 83 3.89 0.16 19.63
C LYS A 83 4.43 0.98 20.81
N GLU A 84 4.69 2.27 20.61
CA GLU A 84 5.16 3.15 21.68
C GLU A 84 4.12 3.27 22.82
N LYS A 85 2.83 3.42 22.48
CA LYS A 85 1.74 3.45 23.47
C LYS A 85 1.63 2.13 24.23
N GLN A 86 1.72 0.99 23.54
CA GLN A 86 1.68 -0.33 24.17
C GLN A 86 2.85 -0.54 25.15
N ASN A 87 4.06 -0.14 24.75
CA ASN A 87 5.24 -0.20 25.62
C ASN A 87 5.08 0.66 26.87
N LYS A 88 4.50 1.87 26.73
CA LYS A 88 4.20 2.75 27.88
C LYS A 88 3.20 2.13 28.84
N ILE A 89 2.14 1.50 28.32
CA ILE A 89 1.14 0.78 29.14
C ILE A 89 1.80 -0.39 29.88
N GLN A 90 2.64 -1.19 29.19
CA GLN A 90 3.37 -2.29 29.83
C GLN A 90 4.32 -1.82 30.94
N SER A 91 4.98 -0.67 30.76
CA SER A 91 5.83 -0.07 31.81
C SER A 91 5.01 0.30 33.04
N ILE A 92 3.85 0.95 32.85
CA ILE A 92 2.96 1.33 33.96
C ILE A 92 2.46 0.09 34.70
N ILE A 93 2.05 -0.97 33.98
CA ILE A 93 1.60 -2.22 34.60
C ILE A 93 2.72 -2.84 35.47
N LYS A 94 3.97 -2.84 34.99
CA LYS A 94 5.11 -3.34 35.77
C LYS A 94 5.39 -2.50 37.02
N GLU A 95 5.27 -1.17 36.93
CA GLU A 95 5.44 -0.31 38.09
C GLU A 95 4.32 -0.51 39.12
N VAL A 96 3.07 -0.68 38.69
CA VAL A 96 1.95 -0.97 39.60
C VAL A 96 2.14 -2.32 40.28
N MET A 97 2.50 -3.37 39.52
CA MET A 97 2.76 -4.70 40.08
C MET A 97 3.90 -4.75 41.09
N ASN A 98 4.92 -3.89 40.95
CA ASN A 98 6.06 -3.83 41.85
C ASN A 98 5.85 -2.92 43.08
N ASN A 99 4.77 -2.13 43.12
CA ASN A 99 4.44 -1.26 44.27
C ASN A 99 3.38 -1.89 45.21
N ASP A 100 2.89 -3.08 44.90
CA ASP A 100 1.99 -3.89 45.75
C ASP A 100 2.74 -4.95 46.60
N GLU A 101 4.08 -4.94 46.62
CA GLU A 101 4.94 -5.68 47.58
C GLU A 101 5.38 -4.80 48.76
#